data_AF-A0A535A0T2-F1
#
_entry.id   AF-A0A535A0T2-F1
#
_cell.length_a   1.000
_cell.length_b   1.000
_cell.length_c   1.000
_cell.angle_alpha   90.00
_cell.angle_beta   90.00
_cell.angle_gamma   90.00
#
_symmetry.space_group_name_H-M   'P 1'
#
loop_
_entity.id
_entity.type
_entity.pdbx_description
1 polymer ?
#
loop_
_entity_poly.entity_id
_entity_poly.type
_entity_poly.pdbx_seq_one_letter_code
_entity_poly.pdbx_strand_id
1 'polypeptide(L)'
;MGTERDDETVERGYEHRDIAVRTIFVLGAALIAVTVLAQVALYFQLGGLWRARQKELPPPVPVATALPTAPPEPRLQTSPALDLKTLRDAEDAHLHGYAWVDRKASVVRIPIERAMELVAKEVAR
;
A
#
# COMPACT_ATOMS: atom_id res chain seq x y z
N MET A 1 42.93 -68.32 -50.33
CA MET A 1 43.27 -67.07 -49.62
C MET A 1 42.41 -65.99 -50.23
N GLY A 2 41.36 -65.44 -49.64
CA GLY A 2 40.80 -65.49 -48.31
C GLY A 2 39.78 -64.35 -48.27
N THR A 3 38.56 -64.69 -47.83
CA THR A 3 37.47 -63.84 -47.33
C THR A 3 36.74 -62.90 -48.29
N GLU A 4 35.53 -63.34 -48.67
CA GLU A 4 34.36 -62.52 -49.03
C GLU A 4 34.19 -61.31 -48.11
N ARG A 5 33.73 -60.22 -48.73
CA ARG A 5 33.04 -59.13 -48.07
C ARG A 5 31.68 -59.03 -48.76
N ASP A 6 30.64 -59.55 -48.11
CA ASP A 6 29.25 -59.23 -48.41
C ASP A 6 28.61 -58.78 -47.09
N ASP A 7 28.17 -57.51 -47.10
CA ASP A 7 27.32 -56.88 -46.10
C ASP A 7 25.90 -57.49 -46.12
N GLU A 8 25.07 -57.07 -45.15
CA GLU A 8 23.62 -57.29 -44.99
C GLU A 8 23.22 -58.43 -44.03
N THR A 9 22.43 -58.22 -42.99
CA THR A 9 21.77 -57.04 -42.44
C THR A 9 21.59 -57.30 -40.94
N VAL A 10 21.81 -56.27 -40.11
CA VAL A 10 21.33 -56.30 -38.73
C VAL A 10 19.81 -56.32 -38.81
N GLU A 11 19.18 -57.48 -38.63
CA GLU A 11 17.74 -57.56 -38.34
C GLU A 11 17.50 -56.85 -36.99
N ARG A 12 17.32 -55.53 -37.08
CA ARG A 12 16.70 -54.75 -36.03
C ARG A 12 15.21 -55.11 -36.09
N GLY A 13 14.86 -56.19 -35.39
CA GLY A 13 13.46 -56.54 -35.15
C GLY A 13 12.75 -55.34 -34.53
N TYR A 14 11.94 -54.65 -35.33
CA TYR A 14 11.02 -53.65 -34.83
C TYR A 14 9.92 -54.42 -34.07
N GLU A 15 9.95 -54.37 -32.73
CA GLU A 15 8.83 -54.88 -31.92
C GLU A 15 7.63 -53.95 -32.14
N HIS A 16 6.81 -54.28 -33.15
CA HIS A 16 5.47 -53.72 -33.33
C HIS A 16 4.54 -54.28 -32.26
N ARG A 17 4.80 -53.95 -30.99
CA ARG A 17 3.73 -53.97 -30.00
C ARG A 17 2.87 -52.75 -30.30
N ASP A 18 1.98 -52.92 -31.27
CA ASP A 18 0.99 -51.94 -31.66
C ASP A 18 0.23 -51.53 -30.39
N ILE A 19 0.55 -50.34 -29.89
CA ILE A 19 -0.24 -49.73 -28.83
C ILE A 19 -1.63 -49.59 -29.44
N ALA A 20 -2.56 -50.42 -28.96
CA ALA A 20 -3.92 -50.42 -29.49
C ALA A 20 -4.44 -48.99 -29.47
N VAL A 21 -4.80 -48.47 -30.64
CA VAL A 21 -5.30 -47.09 -30.83
C VAL A 21 -6.41 -46.76 -29.83
N ARG A 22 -7.21 -47.77 -29.47
CA ARG A 22 -8.22 -47.73 -28.41
C ARG A 22 -7.66 -47.27 -27.05
N THR A 23 -6.49 -47.76 -26.65
CA THR A 23 -5.83 -47.38 -25.39
C THR A 23 -5.46 -45.90 -25.36
N ILE A 24 -5.00 -45.35 -26.49
CA ILE A 24 -4.67 -43.93 -26.61
C ILE A 24 -5.93 -43.08 -26.44
N PHE A 25 -7.03 -43.44 -27.11
CA PHE A 25 -8.30 -42.73 -26.96
C PHE A 25 -8.90 -42.85 -25.57
N VAL A 26 -8.85 -44.02 -24.94
CA VAL A 26 -9.34 -44.23 -23.57
C VAL A 26 -8.51 -43.41 -22.58
N LEU A 27 -7.18 -43.42 -22.71
CA LEU A 27 -6.31 -42.63 -21.85
C LEU A 27 -6.55 -41.12 -22.03
N GLY A 28 -6.69 -40.66 -23.28
CA GLY A 28 -7.02 -39.27 -23.60
C GLY A 28 -8.37 -38.85 -23.03
N ALA A 29 -9.41 -39.67 -23.23
CA ALA A 29 -10.74 -39.42 -22.67
C ALA A 29 -10.73 -39.43 -21.14
N ALA A 30 -9.99 -40.36 -20.52
CA ALA A 30 -9.83 -40.42 -19.07
C ALA A 30 -9.12 -39.18 -18.52
N LEU A 31 -8.06 -38.70 -19.19
CA LEU A 31 -7.35 -37.48 -18.81
C LEU A 31 -8.26 -36.26 -18.88
N ILE A 32 -9.06 -36.14 -19.95
CA ILE A 32 -10.04 -35.06 -20.11
C ILE A 32 -11.10 -35.16 -19.01
N ALA A 33 -11.63 -36.36 -18.74
CA ALA A 33 -12.65 -36.56 -17.72
C ALA A 33 -12.12 -36.17 -16.32
N VAL A 34 -10.92 -36.60 -15.95
CA VAL A 34 -10.27 -36.23 -14.69
C VAL A 34 -10.07 -34.71 -14.61
N THR A 35 -9.62 -34.09 -15.71
CA THR A 35 -9.45 -32.64 -15.79
C THR A 35 -10.79 -31.94 -15.57
N VAL A 36 -11.85 -32.31 -16.28
CA VAL A 36 -13.17 -31.70 -16.12
C VAL A 36 -13.70 -31.88 -14.68
N LEU A 37 -13.52 -33.06 -14.10
CA LEU A 37 -13.91 -33.33 -12.71
C LEU A 37 -13.15 -32.46 -11.71
N ALA A 38 -11.85 -32.28 -11.90
CA ALA A 38 -11.03 -31.40 -11.06
C ALA A 38 -11.50 -29.94 -11.16
N GLN A 39 -11.81 -29.46 -12.37
CA GLN A 39 -12.31 -28.11 -12.60
C GLN A 39 -13.68 -27.88 -11.94
N VAL A 40 -14.58 -28.86 -12.05
CA VAL A 40 -15.91 -28.81 -11.41
C VAL A 40 -15.76 -28.79 -9.90
N ALA A 41 -14.92 -29.67 -9.34
CA ALA A 41 -14.64 -29.71 -7.91
C ALA A 41 -14.05 -28.37 -7.41
N LEU A 42 -13.08 -27.80 -8.13
CA LEU A 42 -12.48 -26.51 -7.81
C LEU A 42 -13.50 -25.38 -7.85
N TYR A 43 -14.37 -25.35 -8.86
CA TYR A 43 -15.44 -24.35 -8.97
C TYR A 43 -16.37 -24.39 -7.75
N PHE A 44 -16.78 -25.58 -7.30
CA PHE A 44 -17.61 -25.71 -6.10
C PHE A 44 -16.88 -25.33 -4.81
N GLN A 45 -15.61 -25.71 -4.65
CA GLN A 45 -14.79 -25.34 -3.48
C GLN A 45 -14.59 -23.82 -3.40
N LEU A 46 -14.16 -23.19 -4.49
CA LEU A 46 -13.95 -21.74 -4.54
C LEU A 46 -15.27 -20.99 -4.37
N GLY A 47 -16.36 -21.46 -4.98
CA GLY A 47 -17.70 -20.88 -4.78
C GLY A 47 -18.19 -20.99 -3.34
N GLY A 48 -17.94 -22.11 -2.66
CA GLY A 48 -18.26 -22.32 -1.25
C GLY A 48 -17.48 -21.39 -0.33
N LEU A 49 -16.15 -21.32 -0.52
CA LEU A 49 -15.27 -20.41 0.22
C LEU A 49 -15.63 -18.95 -0.02
N TRP A 50 -15.96 -18.58 -1.25
CA TRP A 50 -16.38 -17.23 -1.62
C TRP A 50 -17.69 -16.84 -0.92
N ARG A 51 -18.70 -17.72 -0.93
CA ARG A 51 -19.97 -17.50 -0.22
C ARG A 51 -19.79 -17.42 1.31
N ALA A 52 -18.89 -18.24 1.88
CA ALA A 52 -18.57 -18.18 3.29
C ALA A 52 -17.90 -16.85 3.66
N ARG A 53 -16.90 -16.42 2.88
CA ARG A 53 -16.23 -15.13 3.08
C ARG A 53 -17.15 -13.94 2.84
N GLN A 54 -18.06 -13.99 1.86
CA GLN A 54 -19.03 -12.91 1.64
C GLN A 54 -19.98 -12.69 2.82
N LYS A 55 -20.26 -13.71 3.64
CA LYS A 55 -21.05 -13.54 4.87
C LYS A 55 -20.26 -12.82 5.97
N GLU A 56 -18.94 -12.93 5.94
CA GLU A 56 -18.04 -12.34 6.94
C GLU A 56 -17.53 -10.95 6.54
N LEU A 57 -17.56 -10.63 5.24
CA LEU A 57 -17.14 -9.33 4.75
C LEU A 57 -18.19 -8.26 5.12
N PRO A 58 -17.79 -7.16 5.76
CA PRO A 58 -18.69 -6.01 5.91
C PRO A 58 -19.15 -5.56 4.51
N PRO A 59 -20.40 -5.10 4.37
CA PRO A 59 -20.92 -4.62 3.08
C PRO A 59 -19.95 -3.59 2.51
N PRO A 60 -19.67 -3.60 1.20
CA PRO A 60 -18.72 -2.69 0.59
C PRO A 60 -19.16 -1.25 0.90
N VAL A 61 -18.43 -0.62 1.81
CA VAL A 61 -18.69 0.77 2.19
C VAL A 61 -18.36 1.62 0.95
N PRO A 62 -19.30 2.45 0.48
CA PRO A 62 -18.96 3.45 -0.50
C PRO A 62 -17.76 4.24 0.04
N VAL A 63 -16.71 4.41 -0.76
CA VAL A 63 -15.48 5.12 -0.32
C VAL A 63 -15.80 6.54 0.19
N ALA A 64 -16.93 7.10 -0.24
CA ALA A 64 -17.48 8.37 0.21
C ALA A 64 -17.98 8.39 1.67
N THR A 65 -18.37 7.25 2.26
CA THR A 65 -18.93 7.19 3.63
C THR A 65 -17.89 6.82 4.69
N ALA A 66 -16.71 6.34 4.30
CA ALA A 66 -15.69 5.81 5.22
C ALA A 66 -14.46 6.72 5.41
N LEU A 67 -14.35 7.79 4.62
CA LEU A 67 -13.26 8.75 4.79
C LEU A 67 -13.74 9.91 5.67
N PRO A 68 -13.01 10.25 6.75
CA PRO A 68 -13.18 11.52 7.42
C PRO A 68 -13.20 12.65 6.38
N THR A 69 -14.17 13.56 6.48
CA THR A 69 -14.40 14.68 5.53
C THR A 69 -13.15 15.50 5.24
N ALA A 70 -12.15 15.44 6.12
CA ALA A 70 -10.85 15.99 5.86
C ALA A 70 -9.74 15.07 6.41
N PRO A 71 -8.58 15.02 5.74
CA PRO A 71 -7.42 14.26 6.20
C PRO A 71 -7.07 14.63 7.65
N PRO A 72 -6.53 13.66 8.43
CA PRO A 72 -5.95 13.96 9.72
C PRO A 72 -4.83 14.99 9.58
N GLU A 73 -4.57 15.74 10.64
CA GLU A 73 -3.50 16.74 10.63
C GLU A 73 -2.11 16.07 10.53
N PRO A 74 -1.11 16.71 9.90
CA PRO A 74 -1.14 18.08 9.34
C PRO A 74 -1.76 18.15 7.94
N ARG A 75 -2.58 19.18 7.71
CA ARG A 75 -3.22 19.45 6.42
C ARG A 75 -2.35 20.32 5.54
N LEU A 76 -2.62 20.30 4.23
CA LEU A 76 -1.97 21.20 3.28
C LEU A 76 -2.27 22.65 3.64
N GLN A 77 -1.21 23.43 3.87
CA GLN A 77 -1.31 24.87 4.12
C GLN A 77 -1.59 25.58 2.79
N THR A 78 -2.78 26.17 2.66
CA THR A 78 -3.26 26.75 1.39
C THR A 78 -2.67 28.12 1.08
N SER A 79 -2.26 28.87 2.10
CA SER A 79 -1.72 30.23 1.94
C SER A 79 -0.54 30.53 2.88
N PRO A 80 0.64 29.93 2.62
CA PRO A 80 1.79 30.08 3.51
C PRO A 80 2.25 31.51 3.76
N ALA A 81 2.16 32.37 2.74
CA ALA A 81 2.60 33.77 2.85
C ALA A 81 1.70 34.60 3.78
N LEU A 82 0.38 34.37 3.74
CA LEU A 82 -0.56 35.07 4.61
C LEU A 82 -0.39 34.63 6.07
N ASP A 83 -0.21 33.33 6.29
CA ASP A 83 -0.02 32.79 7.64
C ASP A 83 1.28 33.30 8.25
N LEU A 84 2.37 33.35 7.47
CA LEU A 84 3.64 33.91 7.91
C LEU A 84 3.52 35.40 8.24
N LYS A 85 2.80 36.18 7.42
CA LYS A 85 2.53 37.60 7.71
C LYS A 85 1.75 37.75 9.02
N THR A 86 0.70 36.97 9.21
CA THR A 86 -0.15 37.01 10.41
C THR A 86 0.66 36.68 11.67
N LEU A 87 1.54 35.66 11.58
CA LEU A 87 2.45 35.31 12.66
C LEU A 87 3.40 36.45 13.00
N ARG A 88 4.03 37.07 11.99
CA ARG A 88 4.91 38.22 12.20
C ARG A 88 4.21 39.43 12.78
N ASP A 89 3.03 39.77 12.28
CA ASP A 89 2.25 40.89 12.80
C ASP A 89 1.91 40.67 14.29
N ALA A 90 1.64 39.43 14.70
CA ALA A 90 1.38 39.09 16.10
C ALA A 90 2.65 39.16 16.97
N GLU A 91 3.79 38.71 16.46
CA GLU A 91 5.09 38.83 17.12
C GLU A 91 5.47 40.30 17.33
N ASP A 92 5.35 41.13 16.30
CA ASP A 92 5.65 42.57 16.35
C ASP A 92 4.75 43.29 17.35
N ALA A 93 3.45 42.96 17.37
CA ALA A 93 2.52 43.49 18.36
C ALA A 93 2.87 43.07 19.80
N HIS A 94 3.47 41.88 19.96
CA HIS A 94 3.95 41.42 21.26
C HIS A 94 5.22 42.16 21.70
N LEU A 95 6.18 42.36 20.78
CA LEU A 95 7.49 42.94 21.08
C LEU A 95 7.42 44.45 21.34
N HIS A 96 6.62 45.18 20.58
CA HIS A 96 6.62 46.65 20.60
C HIS A 96 5.44 47.25 21.39
N GLY A 97 4.52 46.42 21.88
CA GLY A 97 3.32 46.85 22.58
C GLY A 97 3.37 46.64 24.08
N TYR A 98 2.80 47.58 24.84
CA TYR A 98 2.48 47.38 26.25
C TYR A 98 1.29 46.43 26.41
N ALA A 99 1.38 45.52 27.37
CA ALA A 99 0.25 44.65 27.72
C ALA A 99 0.32 44.23 29.18
N TRP A 100 -0.83 43.91 29.77
CA TRP A 100 -0.86 43.24 31.07
C TRP A 100 -0.58 41.75 30.87
N VAL A 101 0.38 41.20 31.62
CA VAL A 101 0.64 39.76 31.66
C VAL A 101 -0.21 39.12 32.77
N ASP A 102 -0.19 39.73 33.96
CA ASP A 102 -1.05 39.37 35.07
C ASP A 102 -1.49 40.64 35.82
N ARG A 103 -2.77 40.99 35.68
CA ARG A 103 -3.33 42.17 36.35
C ARG A 103 -3.41 42.03 37.87
N LYS A 104 -3.61 40.82 38.39
CA LYS A 104 -3.73 40.59 39.84
C LYS A 104 -2.37 40.68 40.51
N ALA A 105 -1.36 40.12 39.87
CA ALA A 105 0.03 40.23 40.32
C ALA A 105 0.69 41.56 39.94
N SER A 106 -0.03 42.47 39.30
CA SER A 106 0.47 43.76 38.80
C SER A 106 1.68 43.65 37.83
N VAL A 107 1.75 42.58 37.04
CA VAL A 107 2.83 42.32 36.09
C VAL A 107 2.45 42.84 34.69
N VAL A 108 3.27 43.75 34.18
CA VAL A 108 3.08 44.42 32.87
C VAL A 108 4.25 44.07 31.95
N ARG A 109 3.93 43.77 30.69
CA ARG A 109 4.88 43.70 29.57
C ARG A 109 5.15 45.11 29.06
N ILE A 110 6.43 45.45 28.94
CA ILE A 110 6.91 46.67 28.29
C ILE A 110 7.50 46.34 26.91
N PRO A 111 7.55 47.32 25.98
CA PRO A 111 8.24 47.14 24.71
C PRO A 111 9.70 46.72 24.90
N ILE A 112 10.20 45.86 24.03
CA ILE A 112 11.53 45.27 24.15
C ILE A 112 12.64 46.33 24.13
N GLU A 113 12.48 47.38 23.33
CA GLU A 113 13.41 48.52 23.28
C GLU A 113 13.55 49.16 24.67
N ARG A 114 12.41 49.36 25.34
CA ARG A 114 12.39 49.95 26.67
C ARG A 114 13.02 49.04 27.72
N ALA A 115 12.80 47.73 27.62
CA ALA A 115 13.44 46.76 28.50
C ALA A 115 14.97 46.80 28.34
N MET A 116 15.47 46.80 27.10
CA MET A 116 16.90 46.89 26.82
C MET A 116 17.52 48.18 27.38
N GLU A 117 16.87 49.33 27.21
CA GLU A 117 17.32 50.60 27.78
C GLU A 117 17.45 50.56 29.31
N LEU A 118 16.46 49.96 29.99
CA LEU A 118 16.45 49.88 31.45
C LEU A 118 17.60 48.99 31.95
N VAL A 119 17.79 47.84 31.32
CA VAL A 119 18.89 46.92 31.65
C VAL A 119 20.25 47.57 31.38
N ALA A 120 20.42 48.24 30.24
CA ALA A 120 21.67 48.93 29.93
C ALA A 120 22.01 50.03 30.95
N LYS A 121 21.00 50.78 31.42
CA LYS A 121 21.18 51.79 32.48
C LYS A 121 21.51 51.18 33.84
N GLU A 122 20.93 50.04 34.16
CA GLU A 122 21.21 49.32 35.41
C GLU A 122 22.64 48.78 35.43
N VAL A 123 23.11 48.17 34.33
CA VAL A 123 24.47 47.63 34.21
C VAL A 123 25.53 48.73 34.20
N ALA A 124 25.20 49.92 33.71
CA ALA A 124 26.12 51.07 33.66
C ALA A 124 26.29 51.80 35.02
N ARG A 125 25.59 51.35 36.07
CA ARG A 125 25.63 51.94 37.41
C ARG A 125 26.54 51.14 38.35
#